data_AF-A0A7G1IVB2-F1
#
_entry.id   AF-A0A7G1IVB2-F1
#
_cell.length_a   1.000
_cell.length_b   1.000
_cell.length_c   1.000
_cell.angle_alpha   90.00
_cell.angle_beta   90.00
_cell.angle_gamma   90.00
#
_symmetry.space_group_name_H-M   'P 1'
#
loop_
_entity.id
_entity.type
_entity.pdbx_description
1 polymer ?
#
loop_
_entity_poly.entity_id
_entity_poly.type
_entity_poly.pdbx_seq_one_letter_code
_entity_poly.pdbx_strand_id
1 'polypeptide(L)'
;MVVKLAGLLVSALLVVAALVFVFWWIVAAAALYGIYRGGSRSLRWYRHRAALAAHRRAELLARAEIQHRWYLAGDPRGTYGRYTPANYRSA
;
A
#
# COMPACT_ATOMS: atom_id res chain seq x y z
N MET A 1 -56.69 -25.72 20.05
CA MET A 1 -55.73 -24.99 20.91
C MET A 1 -54.28 -25.18 20.44
N VAL A 2 -53.88 -26.42 20.13
CA VAL A 2 -52.53 -26.79 19.63
C VAL A 2 -52.07 -26.00 18.40
N VAL A 3 -52.94 -25.81 17.39
CA VAL A 3 -52.58 -25.07 16.15
C VAL A 3 -52.22 -23.61 16.41
N LYS A 4 -52.90 -22.95 17.37
CA LYS A 4 -52.61 -21.56 17.76
C LYS A 4 -51.28 -21.43 18.50
N LEU A 5 -50.97 -22.39 19.37
CA LEU A 5 -49.69 -22.47 20.09
C LEU A 5 -48.53 -22.76 19.13
N ALA A 6 -48.72 -23.68 18.17
CA ALA A 6 -47.72 -23.97 17.14
C ALA A 6 -47.45 -22.72 16.26
N GLY A 7 -48.50 -21.99 15.84
CA GLY A 7 -48.34 -20.75 15.09
C GLY A 7 -47.57 -19.67 15.85
N LEU A 8 -47.83 -19.51 17.15
CA LEU A 8 -47.09 -18.56 18.00
C LEU A 8 -45.60 -18.93 18.10
N LEU A 9 -45.27 -20.20 18.33
CA LEU A 9 -43.89 -20.67 18.41
C LEU A 9 -43.13 -20.46 17.09
N VAL A 10 -43.75 -20.77 15.95
CA VAL A 10 -43.16 -20.54 14.64
C VAL A 10 -42.93 -19.05 14.39
N SER A 11 -43.90 -18.21 14.74
CA SER A 11 -43.76 -16.76 14.58
C SER A 11 -42.63 -16.19 15.45
N ALA A 12 -42.52 -16.61 16.71
CA ALA A 12 -41.44 -16.21 17.60
C ALA A 12 -40.07 -16.66 17.07
N LEU A 13 -39.97 -17.90 16.55
CA LEU A 13 -38.74 -18.41 15.96
C LEU A 13 -38.30 -17.57 14.74
N LEU A 14 -39.25 -17.19 13.88
CA LEU A 14 -38.98 -16.34 12.72
C LEU A 14 -38.52 -14.94 13.13
N VAL A 15 -39.11 -14.34 14.16
CA VAL A 15 -38.66 -13.05 14.69
C VAL A 15 -37.23 -13.15 15.22
N VAL A 16 -36.93 -14.19 16.00
CA VAL A 16 -35.57 -14.40 16.52
C VAL A 16 -34.57 -14.60 15.37
N ALA A 17 -34.92 -15.43 14.38
CA ALA A 17 -34.07 -15.64 13.20
C ALA A 17 -33.83 -14.33 12.42
N ALA A 18 -34.87 -13.51 12.24
CA ALA A 18 -34.75 -12.21 11.60
C ALA A 18 -33.85 -11.25 12.39
N LEU A 19 -33.97 -11.22 13.72
CA LEU A 19 -33.11 -10.40 14.59
C LEU A 19 -31.64 -10.83 14.49
N VAL A 20 -31.38 -12.14 14.55
CA VAL A 20 -30.01 -12.68 14.40
C VAL A 20 -29.44 -12.34 13.03
N PHE A 21 -30.25 -12.45 11.97
CA PHE A 21 -29.84 -12.09 10.62
C PHE A 21 -29.47 -10.61 10.50
N VAL A 22 -30.32 -9.71 11.00
CA VAL A 22 -30.06 -8.26 11.00
C VAL A 22 -28.81 -7.92 11.83
N PHE A 23 -28.64 -8.56 12.98
CA PHE A 23 -27.46 -8.37 13.82
C PHE A 23 -26.17 -8.74 13.06
N TRP A 24 -26.16 -9.89 12.38
CA TRP A 24 -25.01 -10.30 11.56
C TRP A 24 -24.71 -9.34 10.42
N TRP A 25 -25.73 -8.75 9.78
CA TRP A 25 -25.52 -7.71 8.78
C TRP A 25 -24.87 -6.45 9.35
N ILE A 26 -25.24 -6.03 10.56
CA ILE A 26 -24.61 -4.90 11.25
C ILE A 26 -23.14 -5.22 11.56
N VAL A 27 -22.86 -6.44 12.05
CA VAL A 27 -21.48 -6.89 12.32
C VAL A 27 -20.66 -6.93 11.04
N ALA A 28 -21.21 -7.47 9.94
CA ALA A 28 -20.54 -7.50 8.64
C ALA A 28 -20.25 -6.09 8.11
N ALA A 29 -21.21 -5.18 8.20
CA ALA A 29 -21.03 -3.79 7.80
C ALA A 29 -19.96 -3.07 8.64
N ALA A 30 -19.96 -3.29 9.96
CA ALA A 30 -18.96 -2.75 10.87
C ALA A 30 -17.55 -3.31 10.57
N ALA A 31 -17.45 -4.61 10.30
CA ALA A 31 -16.19 -5.26 9.91
C ALA A 31 -15.66 -4.69 8.59
N LEU A 32 -16.51 -4.56 7.57
CA LEU A 32 -16.13 -3.98 6.28
C LEU A 32 -15.67 -2.52 6.43
N TYR A 33 -16.39 -1.73 7.23
CA TYR A 33 -16.00 -0.36 7.56
C TYR A 33 -14.65 -0.30 8.28
N GLY A 34 -14.43 -1.21 9.24
CA GLY A 34 -13.15 -1.36 9.95
C GLY A 34 -12.00 -1.68 8.99
N ILE A 35 -12.19 -2.62 8.06
CA ILE A 35 -11.21 -2.98 7.03
C ILE A 35 -10.93 -1.78 6.11
N TYR A 36 -11.97 -1.10 5.63
CA TYR A 36 -11.82 0.07 4.77
C TYR A 36 -11.01 1.19 5.45
N ARG A 37 -11.32 1.47 6.72
CA ARG A 37 -10.63 2.50 7.52
C ARG A 37 -9.21 2.07 7.92
N GLY A 38 -9.01 0.78 8.17
CA GLY A 38 -7.70 0.20 8.50
C GLY A 38 -6.77 0.18 7.28
N GLY A 39 -7.25 -0.32 6.14
CA GLY A 39 -6.50 -0.39 4.89
C GLY A 39 -6.09 0.99 4.38
N SER A 40 -6.97 1.99 4.47
CA SER A 40 -6.66 3.37 4.09
C SER A 40 -5.64 4.06 4.99
N ARG A 41 -5.49 3.64 6.26
CA ARG A 41 -4.38 4.09 7.11
C ARG A 41 -3.08 3.41 6.69
N SER A 42 -3.06 2.09 6.54
CA SER A 42 -1.86 1.36 6.13
C SER A 42 -1.28 1.88 4.81
N LEU A 43 -2.12 2.19 3.82
CA LEU A 43 -1.68 2.75 2.53
C LEU A 43 -0.93 4.08 2.70
N ARG A 44 -1.34 4.97 3.61
CA ARG A 44 -0.65 6.26 3.82
C ARG A 44 0.73 6.07 4.42
N TRP A 45 0.88 5.13 5.36
CA TRP A 45 2.17 4.77 5.95
C TRP A 45 3.13 4.16 4.92
N TYR A 46 2.63 3.27 4.06
CA TYR A 46 3.42 2.71 2.97
C TYR A 46 3.80 3.76 1.92
N ARG A 47 2.88 4.67 1.56
CA ARG A 47 3.18 5.76 0.62
C ARG A 47 4.25 6.71 1.13
N HIS A 48 4.26 7.04 2.42
CA HIS A 48 5.34 7.86 3.00
C HIS A 48 6.70 7.16 2.94
N ARG A 49 6.77 5.86 3.22
CA ARG A 49 8.02 5.10 3.10
C ARG A 49 8.46 4.93 1.64
N ALA A 50 7.51 4.70 0.74
CA ALA A 50 7.78 4.60 -0.69
C ALA A 50 8.27 5.92 -1.29
N ALA A 51 7.74 7.07 -0.83
CA ALA A 51 8.19 8.39 -1.27
C ALA A 51 9.68 8.62 -0.93
N LEU A 52 10.11 8.26 0.29
CA LEU A 52 11.52 8.36 0.68
C LEU A 52 12.43 7.47 -0.17
N ALA A 53 11.99 6.25 -0.49
CA ALA A 53 12.72 5.36 -1.39
C ALA A 53 12.75 5.87 -2.84
N ALA A 54 11.66 6.50 -3.30
CA ALA A 54 11.57 7.10 -4.62
C ALA A 54 12.52 8.30 -4.77
N HIS A 55 12.65 9.14 -3.75
CA HIS A 55 13.62 10.24 -3.75
C HIS A 55 15.05 9.75 -3.93
N ARG A 56 15.47 8.71 -3.19
CA ARG A 56 16.82 8.12 -3.35
C ARG A 56 17.04 7.55 -4.75
N ARG A 57 16.03 6.88 -5.33
CA ARG A 57 16.10 6.36 -6.70
C ARG A 57 16.19 7.47 -7.73
N ALA A 58 15.44 8.56 -7.55
CA ALA A 58 15.49 9.73 -8.42
C ALA A 58 16.87 10.40 -8.40
N GLU A 59 17.50 10.52 -7.22
CA GLU A 59 18.88 11.02 -7.11
C GLU A 59 19.89 10.13 -7.83
N LEU A 60 19.77 8.80 -7.71
CA LEU A 60 20.64 7.86 -8.41
C LEU A 60 20.46 7.93 -9.92
N LEU A 61 19.22 8.01 -10.40
CA LEU A 61 18.91 8.20 -11.82
C LEU A 61 19.49 9.51 -12.35
N ALA A 62 19.35 10.62 -11.61
CA ALA A 62 19.91 11.90 -12.01
C ALA A 62 21.45 11.83 -12.13
N ARG A 63 22.11 11.12 -11.21
CA ARG A 63 23.58 10.90 -11.29
C ARG A 63 23.97 10.02 -12.46
N ALA A 64 23.22 8.94 -12.71
CA ALA A 64 23.46 8.03 -13.82
C ALA A 64 23.30 8.76 -15.17
N GLU A 65 22.27 9.60 -15.29
CA GLU A 65 22.03 10.40 -16.51
C GLU A 65 23.17 11.38 -16.79
N ILE A 66 23.68 12.04 -15.75
CA ILE A 66 24.85 12.92 -15.89
C ILE A 66 26.06 12.14 -16.42
N GLN A 67 26.33 10.95 -15.87
CA GLN A 67 27.44 10.11 -16.32
C GLN A 67 27.23 9.59 -17.74
N HIS A 68 26.00 9.20 -18.08
CA HIS A 68 25.64 8.75 -19.42
C HIS A 68 25.88 9.86 -20.46
N ARG A 69 25.50 11.10 -20.14
CA ARG A 69 25.76 12.25 -21.02
C ARG A 69 27.26 12.55 -21.17
N TRP A 70 28.07 12.38 -20.12
CA TRP A 70 29.52 12.49 -20.22
C TRP A 70 30.12 11.41 -21.12
N TYR A 71 29.64 10.17 -20.99
CA TYR A 71 30.06 9.08 -21.85
C TYR A 71 29.73 9.36 -23.33
N LEU A 72 28.50 9.82 -23.61
CA LEU A 72 28.08 10.19 -24.97
C LEU A 72 28.85 11.39 -25.53
N ALA A 73 29.27 12.33 -24.67
CA ALA A 73 30.10 13.46 -25.07
C ALA A 73 31.58 13.10 -25.27
N GLY A 74 31.99 11.85 -25.00
CA GLY A 74 33.38 11.44 -25.02
C GLY A 74 34.23 12.07 -23.89
N ASP A 75 33.60 12.60 -22.85
CA ASP A 75 34.30 13.12 -21.68
C ASP A 75 34.94 11.93 -20.92
N PRO A 76 36.25 11.96 -20.64
CA PRO A 76 36.93 10.92 -19.87
C PRO A 76 36.24 10.58 -18.53
N ARG A 77 35.54 11.55 -17.92
CA ARG A 77 34.76 11.36 -16.69
C ARG A 77 33.57 10.43 -16.84
N GLY A 78 33.07 10.23 -18.06
CA GLY A 78 32.01 9.25 -18.36
C GLY A 78 32.48 7.79 -18.16
N THR A 79 33.77 7.52 -18.37
CA THR A 79 34.36 6.17 -18.28
C THR A 79 35.11 5.96 -16.96
N TYR A 80 35.86 6.96 -16.49
CA TYR A 80 36.66 6.87 -15.26
C TYR A 80 35.92 7.38 -14.02
N GLY A 81 34.73 7.94 -14.18
CA GLY A 81 33.96 8.55 -13.11
C GLY A 81 34.47 9.94 -12.71
N ARG A 82 33.82 10.52 -11.69
CA ARG A 82 34.12 11.89 -11.21
C ARG A 82 35.42 11.97 -10.39
N TYR A 83 35.98 10.84 -9.98
CA TYR A 83 37.19 10.78 -9.18
C TYR A 83 38.36 10.44 -10.09
N THR A 84 39.40 11.27 -10.07
CA THR A 84 40.63 10.98 -10.78
C THR A 84 41.25 9.72 -10.17
N PRO A 85 41.61 8.71 -11.00
CA PRO A 85 42.23 7.49 -10.48
C PRO A 85 43.53 7.84 -9.75
N ALA A 86 43.80 7.19 -8.62
CA ALA A 86 44.83 7.57 -7.64
C ALA A 86 46.29 7.59 -8.17
N ASN A 87 46.49 7.27 -9.44
CA ASN A 87 47.76 7.04 -10.11
C ASN A 87 48.03 7.93 -11.32
N TYR A 88 47.31 9.05 -11.52
CA TYR A 88 47.76 10.05 -12.49
C TYR A 88 48.92 10.88 -11.90
N ARG A 89 50.15 10.57 -12.33
CA ARG A 89 51.31 11.42 -12.08
C ARG A 89 51.13 12.68 -12.93
N SER A 90 50.87 13.82 -12.29
CA SER A 90 50.91 15.13 -12.95
C SER A 90 52.32 15.34 -13.51
N ALA A 91 52.43 15.23 -14.83
CA ALA A 91 53.57 15.73 -15.60
C ALA A 91 53.35 17.21 -15.91
#